data_AF-A0ABD5N341-F1
#
_entry.id   AF-A0ABD5N341-F1
#
_cell.length_a   1.000
_cell.length_b   1.000
_cell.length_c   1.000
_cell.angle_alpha   90.00
_cell.angle_beta   90.00
_cell.angle_gamma   90.00
#
_symmetry.space_group_name_H-M   'P 1'
#
loop_
_entity.id
_entity.type
_entity.pdbx_description
1 polymer ?
#
loop_
_entity_poly.entity_id
_entity_poly.type
_entity_poly.pdbx_seq_one_letter_code
_entity_poly.pdbx_strand_id
1 'polypeptide(L)'
;MFVFFLFYLINHYFKFKKEKYVIEKDRIVRYGGTIFSDTKTELIIKNITQVIMTLPFIENKVFKTGFVRIESAGTGVTEIVFKSVNDPDKLYQEIERIMKAGGFSLKKQKIIQQEYPKTSGVILDTLSFFIGGLVIFLVIASNVSESVSVIPLWVIILVGLLFLVIYIPYTILRFLDLKLRVYRVYDDAITYSEGFLTKNFSFIPIENLADSAINQNIIARILGIYNVVLSCQGAGREINFRNMGNGIKLEENIDKLIAKKKTVTEKKVGEKKVNEKKVHVGSDYTAQFKMDAKKTLLPVTLFGVLLFFLIFFGIIVASAFGYLLPALGIGFSVFFFTLFPLFGIFVALLVRLIAMTFIIKKN
;
A
#
# COMPACT_ATOMS: atom_id res chain seq x y z
N MET A 1 -22.54 -19.37 -11.85
CA MET A 1 -21.14 -19.25 -11.37
C MET A 1 -20.13 -19.26 -12.52
N PHE A 2 -20.19 -20.23 -13.45
CA PHE A 2 -19.28 -20.32 -14.60
C PHE A 2 -19.27 -19.08 -15.52
N VAL A 3 -20.45 -18.52 -15.86
CA VAL A 3 -20.56 -17.32 -16.70
C VAL A 3 -19.86 -16.10 -16.07
N PHE A 4 -19.99 -15.90 -14.76
CA PHE A 4 -19.31 -14.83 -14.03
C PHE A 4 -17.79 -15.01 -14.01
N PHE A 5 -17.33 -16.25 -13.88
CA PHE A 5 -15.90 -16.58 -13.94
C PHE A 5 -15.33 -16.35 -15.34
N LEU A 6 -16.04 -16.78 -16.39
CA LEU A 6 -15.64 -16.52 -17.77
C LEU A 6 -15.61 -15.02 -18.08
N PHE A 7 -16.64 -14.28 -17.67
CA PHE A 7 -16.70 -12.82 -17.77
C PHE A 7 -15.53 -12.14 -17.05
N TYR A 8 -15.18 -12.63 -15.85
CA TYR A 8 -14.04 -12.15 -15.09
C TYR A 8 -12.72 -12.35 -15.86
N LEU A 9 -12.48 -13.54 -16.41
CA LEU A 9 -11.28 -13.84 -17.21
C LEU A 9 -11.19 -12.96 -18.46
N ILE A 10 -12.30 -12.79 -19.19
CA ILE A 10 -12.35 -11.93 -20.38
C ILE A 10 -12.03 -10.48 -19.98
N ASN A 11 -12.69 -9.95 -18.95
CA ASN A 11 -12.41 -8.59 -18.47
C ASN A 11 -10.95 -8.42 -18.02
N HIS A 12 -10.38 -9.44 -17.38
CA HIS A 12 -8.99 -9.47 -16.96
C HIS A 12 -8.01 -9.47 -18.14
N TYR A 13 -8.30 -10.21 -19.20
CA TYR A 13 -7.54 -10.21 -20.45
C TYR A 13 -7.55 -8.83 -21.13
N PHE A 14 -8.70 -8.16 -21.20
CA PHE A 14 -8.76 -6.82 -21.79
C PHE A 14 -8.06 -5.78 -20.94
N LYS A 15 -8.14 -5.87 -19.60
CA LYS A 15 -7.29 -5.07 -18.70
C LYS A 15 -5.82 -5.27 -19.03
N PHE A 16 -5.39 -6.54 -19.18
CA PHE A 16 -4.01 -6.87 -19.56
C PHE A 16 -3.58 -6.20 -20.87
N LYS A 17 -4.42 -6.32 -21.91
CA LYS A 17 -4.12 -5.80 -23.25
C LYS A 17 -4.09 -4.27 -23.30
N LYS A 18 -4.96 -3.61 -22.54
CA LYS A 18 -5.16 -2.15 -22.58
C LYS A 18 -4.22 -1.40 -21.63
N GLU A 19 -3.67 -2.05 -20.61
CA GLU A 19 -2.80 -1.38 -19.64
C GLU A 19 -1.44 -1.02 -20.25
N LYS A 20 -1.16 0.28 -20.30
CA LYS A 20 0.11 0.83 -20.79
C LYS A 20 0.43 2.12 -20.04
N TYR A 21 1.70 2.33 -19.74
CA TYR A 21 2.19 3.56 -19.15
C TYR A 21 3.19 4.22 -20.10
N VAL A 22 3.06 5.52 -20.25
CA VAL A 22 3.97 6.34 -21.06
C VAL A 22 4.51 7.44 -20.15
N ILE A 23 5.81 7.45 -19.98
CA ILE A 23 6.50 8.50 -19.26
C ILE A 23 7.09 9.45 -20.29
N GLU A 24 6.54 10.66 -20.32
CA GLU A 24 7.01 11.79 -21.12
C GLU A 24 7.80 12.75 -20.22
N LYS A 25 8.39 13.79 -20.82
CA LYS A 25 9.22 14.75 -20.07
C LYS A 25 8.43 15.61 -19.09
N ASP A 26 7.18 15.94 -19.42
CA ASP A 26 6.33 16.86 -18.67
C ASP A 26 5.11 16.18 -18.03
N ARG A 27 4.78 14.95 -18.43
CA ARG A 27 3.65 14.17 -17.90
C ARG A 27 3.90 12.66 -17.91
N ILE A 28 3.09 11.96 -17.12
CA ILE A 28 2.97 10.51 -17.12
C ILE A 28 1.53 10.18 -17.52
N VAL A 29 1.38 9.30 -18.49
CA VAL A 29 0.08 8.90 -19.02
C VAL A 29 -0.13 7.42 -18.76
N ARG A 30 -1.22 7.08 -18.08
CA ARG A 30 -1.71 5.72 -17.90
C ARG A 30 -2.90 5.49 -18.83
N TYR A 31 -2.78 4.47 -19.65
CA TYR A 31 -3.86 3.88 -20.43
C TYR A 31 -4.32 2.61 -19.73
N GLY A 32 -5.62 2.37 -19.68
CA GLY A 32 -6.21 1.15 -19.13
C GLY A 32 -7.65 1.02 -19.60
N GLY A 33 -8.38 0.05 -19.07
CA GLY A 33 -9.77 -0.14 -19.45
C GLY A 33 -10.34 -1.48 -19.06
N THR A 34 -11.61 -1.67 -19.37
CA THR A 34 -12.31 -2.97 -19.30
C THR A 34 -12.67 -3.42 -20.71
N ILE A 35 -13.43 -4.51 -20.82
CA ILE A 35 -14.07 -4.89 -22.08
C ILE A 35 -15.01 -3.81 -22.63
N PHE A 36 -15.58 -2.95 -21.78
CA PHE A 36 -16.60 -1.96 -22.16
C PHE A 36 -16.13 -0.51 -22.09
N SER A 37 -14.91 -0.26 -21.60
CA SER A 37 -14.42 1.09 -21.39
C SER A 37 -12.93 1.21 -21.62
N ASP A 38 -12.51 2.39 -22.03
CA ASP A 38 -11.13 2.83 -22.07
C ASP A 38 -10.96 3.99 -21.09
N THR A 39 -9.83 3.99 -20.38
CA THR A 39 -9.50 4.99 -19.38
C THR A 39 -8.13 5.55 -19.70
N LYS A 40 -8.01 6.88 -19.66
CA LYS A 40 -6.77 7.62 -19.80
C LYS A 40 -6.62 8.52 -18.58
N THR A 41 -5.53 8.36 -17.86
CA THR A 41 -5.19 9.22 -16.72
C THR A 41 -3.87 9.89 -17.02
N GLU A 42 -3.87 11.22 -17.00
CA GLU A 42 -2.67 12.02 -17.21
C GLU A 42 -2.27 12.69 -15.90
N LEU A 43 -0.97 12.65 -15.60
CA LEU A 43 -0.39 13.26 -14.43
C LEU A 43 0.75 14.16 -14.87
N ILE A 44 0.64 15.47 -14.60
CA ILE A 44 1.69 16.45 -14.94
C ILE A 44 2.82 16.34 -13.93
N ILE A 45 4.06 16.21 -14.40
CA ILE A 45 5.25 16.03 -13.54
C ILE A 45 5.35 17.14 -12.50
N LYS A 46 5.13 18.40 -12.90
CA LYS A 46 5.17 19.57 -12.00
C LYS A 46 4.14 19.54 -10.86
N ASN A 47 3.13 18.69 -10.96
CA ASN A 47 2.08 18.57 -9.95
C ASN A 47 2.28 17.33 -9.07
N ILE A 48 3.31 16.50 -9.30
CA ILE A 48 3.57 15.32 -8.47
C ILE A 48 3.86 15.78 -7.05
N THR A 49 3.00 15.45 -6.09
CA THR A 49 3.16 15.76 -4.67
C THR A 49 4.04 14.76 -3.95
N GLN A 50 3.90 13.48 -4.32
CA GLN A 50 4.53 12.38 -3.61
C GLN A 50 4.78 11.19 -4.54
N VAL A 51 5.89 10.48 -4.28
CA VAL A 51 6.20 9.20 -4.92
C VAL A 51 6.47 8.16 -3.85
N ILE A 52 5.76 7.02 -3.93
CA ILE A 52 5.86 5.91 -2.98
C ILE A 52 6.24 4.65 -3.74
N MET A 53 7.31 3.98 -3.31
CA MET A 53 7.69 2.64 -3.74
C MET A 53 7.35 1.63 -2.65
N THR A 54 6.60 0.59 -3.00
CA THR A 54 6.22 -0.50 -2.10
C THR A 54 6.84 -1.80 -2.56
N LEU A 55 7.53 -2.49 -1.64
CA LEU A 55 8.17 -3.78 -1.83
C LEU A 55 7.49 -4.81 -0.92
N PRO A 56 6.45 -5.53 -1.40
CA PRO A 56 5.81 -6.59 -0.63
C PRO A 56 6.76 -7.77 -0.45
N PHE A 57 6.82 -8.32 0.76
CA PHE A 57 7.80 -9.36 1.10
C PHE A 57 7.83 -10.52 0.08
N ILE A 58 6.67 -11.17 -0.12
CA ILE A 58 6.58 -12.39 -0.95
C ILE A 58 6.83 -12.03 -2.42
N GLU A 59 6.14 -11.00 -2.90
CA GLU A 59 6.23 -10.59 -4.31
C GLU A 59 7.64 -10.14 -4.69
N ASN A 60 8.25 -9.28 -3.88
CA ASN A 60 9.59 -8.77 -4.15
C ASN A 60 10.66 -9.85 -4.01
N LYS A 61 10.55 -10.72 -3.00
CA LYS A 61 11.54 -11.79 -2.78
C LYS A 61 11.52 -12.86 -3.87
N VAL A 62 10.33 -13.20 -4.38
CA VAL A 62 10.16 -14.26 -5.40
C VAL A 62 10.31 -13.71 -6.82
N PHE A 63 9.68 -12.57 -7.13
CA PHE A 63 9.57 -12.05 -8.50
C PHE A 63 10.44 -10.81 -8.76
N LYS A 64 11.07 -10.24 -7.73
CA LYS A 64 11.80 -8.95 -7.82
C LYS A 64 10.94 -7.83 -8.39
N THR A 65 9.65 -7.85 -8.07
CA THR A 65 8.68 -6.83 -8.45
C THR A 65 8.25 -5.98 -7.26
N GLY A 66 7.62 -4.85 -7.54
CA GLY A 66 7.03 -3.98 -6.53
C GLY A 66 6.07 -2.96 -7.16
N PHE A 67 5.54 -2.08 -6.33
CA PHE A 67 4.62 -1.03 -6.76
C PHE A 67 5.32 0.32 -6.73
N VAL A 68 5.04 1.18 -7.71
CA VAL A 68 5.40 2.60 -7.66
C VAL A 68 4.13 3.42 -7.84
N ARG A 69 3.74 4.14 -6.79
CA ARG A 69 2.58 5.04 -6.75
C ARG A 69 3.08 6.47 -6.85
N ILE A 70 2.43 7.25 -7.71
CA ILE A 70 2.70 8.66 -7.94
C ILE A 70 1.40 9.42 -7.69
N GLU A 71 1.45 10.35 -6.75
CA GLU A 71 0.32 11.19 -6.37
C GLU A 71 0.56 12.60 -6.88
N SER A 72 -0.50 13.29 -7.29
CA SER A 72 -0.42 14.69 -7.70
C SER A 72 -1.52 15.58 -7.16
N ALA A 73 -1.21 16.86 -7.09
CA ALA A 73 -2.12 17.94 -6.78
C ALA A 73 -3.11 18.21 -7.92
N GLY A 74 -4.35 18.60 -7.60
CA GLY A 74 -5.27 19.18 -8.59
C GLY A 74 -6.76 18.92 -8.34
N THR A 75 -7.61 19.41 -9.26
CA THR A 75 -9.06 19.18 -9.28
C THR A 75 -9.34 17.72 -9.64
N GLY A 76 -9.40 16.88 -8.60
CA GLY A 76 -9.43 15.42 -8.72
C GLY A 76 -8.03 14.87 -8.54
N VAL A 77 -7.67 14.53 -7.29
CA VAL A 77 -6.39 13.89 -6.94
C VAL A 77 -6.14 12.74 -7.91
N THR A 78 -5.20 12.92 -8.84
CA THR A 78 -4.84 11.89 -9.81
C THR A 78 -3.73 11.04 -9.23
N GLU A 79 -3.95 9.74 -9.23
CA GLU A 79 -3.00 8.73 -8.77
C GLU A 79 -2.65 7.82 -9.95
N ILE A 80 -1.36 7.69 -10.24
CA ILE A 80 -0.87 6.66 -11.16
C ILE A 80 -0.10 5.62 -10.35
N VAL A 81 -0.59 4.39 -10.38
CA VAL A 81 0.09 3.24 -9.75
C VAL A 81 0.61 2.33 -10.83
N PHE A 82 1.93 2.18 -10.89
CA PHE A 82 2.58 1.11 -11.62
C PHE A 82 2.55 -0.14 -10.76
N LYS A 83 1.79 -1.15 -11.19
CA LYS A 83 1.62 -2.40 -10.43
C LYS A 83 2.63 -3.46 -10.82
N SER A 84 3.22 -4.14 -9.83
CA SER A 84 4.13 -5.26 -10.03
C SER A 84 5.22 -4.98 -11.08
N VAL A 85 5.86 -3.82 -11.00
CA VAL A 85 6.94 -3.41 -11.92
C VAL A 85 8.17 -4.25 -11.67
N ASN A 86 8.80 -4.74 -12.74
CA ASN A 86 10.14 -5.32 -12.67
C ASN A 86 11.16 -4.25 -12.28
N ASP A 87 11.96 -4.53 -11.26
CA ASP A 87 13.01 -3.60 -10.79
C ASP A 87 12.42 -2.23 -10.39
N PRO A 88 11.57 -2.21 -9.34
CA PRO A 88 10.85 -1.00 -8.91
C PRO A 88 11.81 0.12 -8.49
N ASP A 89 13.01 -0.19 -8.00
CA ASP A 89 14.05 0.77 -7.63
C ASP A 89 14.48 1.63 -8.82
N LYS A 90 14.68 1.00 -10.01
CA LYS A 90 15.03 1.74 -11.23
C LYS A 90 13.91 2.70 -11.65
N LEU A 91 12.66 2.26 -11.60
CA LEU A 91 11.53 3.13 -11.92
C LEU A 91 11.44 4.29 -10.91
N TYR A 92 11.56 4.01 -9.62
CA TYR A 92 11.54 5.03 -8.57
C TYR A 92 12.61 6.11 -8.77
N GLN A 93 13.84 5.70 -9.09
CA GLN A 93 14.94 6.61 -9.43
C GLN A 93 14.71 7.36 -10.75
N GLU A 94 14.07 6.72 -11.74
CA GLU A 94 13.72 7.35 -13.01
C GLU A 94 12.67 8.45 -12.81
N ILE A 95 11.64 8.22 -12.00
CA ILE A 95 10.66 9.25 -11.62
C ILE A 95 11.34 10.41 -10.89
N GLU A 96 12.23 10.13 -9.93
CA GLU A 96 12.99 11.18 -9.24
C GLU A 96 13.83 12.02 -10.23
N ARG A 97 14.47 11.39 -11.20
CA ARG A 97 15.25 12.08 -12.25
C ARG A 97 14.37 12.99 -13.11
N ILE A 98 13.19 12.53 -13.48
CA ILE A 98 12.26 13.30 -14.31
C ILE A 98 11.67 14.47 -13.52
N MET A 99 11.36 14.27 -12.24
CA MET A 99 10.97 15.37 -11.35
C MET A 99 12.07 16.43 -11.22
N LYS A 100 13.35 16.03 -11.09
CA LYS A 100 14.48 16.96 -11.12
C LYS A 100 14.52 17.76 -12.42
N ALA A 101 14.35 17.10 -13.56
CA ALA A 101 14.28 17.74 -14.87
C ALA A 101 13.04 18.65 -15.02
N GLY A 102 11.95 18.33 -14.32
CA GLY A 102 10.71 19.10 -14.23
C GLY A 102 10.77 20.33 -13.33
N GLY A 103 11.87 20.52 -12.59
CA GLY A 103 12.14 21.72 -11.77
C GLY A 103 12.10 21.51 -10.26
N PHE A 104 11.93 20.29 -9.76
CA PHE A 104 12.00 20.00 -8.32
C PHE A 104 13.45 19.91 -7.83
N SER A 105 13.73 20.48 -6.66
CA SER A 105 14.98 20.25 -5.96
C SER A 105 14.88 18.94 -5.17
N LEU A 106 15.57 17.89 -5.64
CA LEU A 106 15.57 16.56 -5.02
C LEU A 106 16.99 16.01 -4.82
N LYS A 107 17.96 16.87 -4.52
CA LYS A 107 19.35 16.49 -4.33
C LYS A 107 19.55 15.62 -3.09
N LYS A 108 18.76 15.83 -2.03
CA LYS A 108 18.79 15.03 -0.78
C LYS A 108 20.20 14.95 -0.17
N GLN A 109 20.94 16.05 -0.18
CA GLN A 109 22.35 16.08 0.26
C GLN A 109 22.49 16.45 1.74
N LYS A 110 21.78 17.48 2.20
CA LYS A 110 21.90 17.99 3.57
C LYS A 110 20.73 17.53 4.41
N ILE A 111 20.97 16.61 5.34
CA ILE A 111 19.98 16.20 6.35
C ILE A 111 19.89 17.30 7.41
N ILE A 112 18.69 17.85 7.60
CA ILE A 112 18.38 18.81 8.66
C ILE A 112 18.02 18.07 9.94
N GLN A 113 17.21 17.01 9.81
CA GLN A 113 16.78 16.21 10.94
C GLN A 113 16.43 14.79 10.48
N GLN A 114 16.73 13.83 11.34
CA GLN A 114 16.32 12.44 11.18
C GLN A 114 15.63 12.00 12.47
N GLU A 115 14.43 11.45 12.34
CA GLU A 115 13.58 11.07 13.45
C GLU A 115 13.11 9.62 13.33
N TYR A 116 12.81 9.05 14.50
CA TYR A 116 12.29 7.70 14.67
C TYR A 116 11.14 7.74 15.66
N PRO A 117 10.15 6.84 15.52
CA PRO A 117 9.12 6.67 16.53
C PRO A 117 9.72 6.36 17.91
N LYS A 118 9.34 7.16 18.91
CA LYS A 118 9.71 6.95 20.31
C LYS A 118 9.10 5.64 20.79
N THR A 119 9.92 4.80 21.42
CA THR A 119 9.51 3.47 21.89
C THR A 119 8.27 3.51 22.78
N SER A 120 8.14 4.51 23.65
CA SER A 120 6.96 4.66 24.51
C SER A 120 5.66 4.88 23.72
N GLY A 121 5.71 5.64 22.62
CA GLY A 121 4.56 5.82 21.74
C GLY A 121 4.23 4.57 20.94
N VAL A 122 5.26 3.86 20.48
CA VAL A 122 5.08 2.57 19.81
C VAL A 122 4.44 1.53 20.74
N ILE A 123 4.89 1.45 22.00
CA ILE A 123 4.29 0.57 23.02
C ILE A 123 2.83 0.96 23.26
N LEU A 124 2.54 2.26 23.44
CA LEU A 124 1.18 2.73 23.68
C LEU A 124 0.24 2.37 22.52
N ASP A 125 0.63 2.69 21.28
CA ASP A 125 -0.17 2.37 20.09
C ASP A 125 -0.39 0.87 19.91
N THR A 126 0.63 0.06 20.22
CA THR A 126 0.56 -1.40 20.12
C THR A 126 -0.32 -1.98 21.22
N LEU A 127 -0.18 -1.49 22.46
CA LEU A 127 -0.97 -1.93 23.60
C LEU A 127 -2.44 -1.53 23.47
N SER A 128 -2.73 -0.30 23.06
CA SER A 128 -4.09 0.15 22.77
C SER A 128 -4.75 -0.69 21.69
N PHE A 129 -4.01 -1.05 20.63
CA PHE A 129 -4.50 -1.97 19.62
C PHE A 129 -4.76 -3.36 20.20
N PHE A 130 -3.80 -3.91 20.95
CA PHE A 130 -3.90 -5.22 21.58
C PHE A 130 -5.15 -5.33 22.46
N ILE A 131 -5.33 -4.39 23.39
CA ILE A 131 -6.50 -4.30 24.29
C ILE A 131 -7.78 -4.16 23.49
N GLY A 132 -7.81 -3.28 22.48
CA GLY A 132 -9.00 -3.08 21.64
C GLY A 132 -9.46 -4.37 20.96
N GLY A 133 -8.55 -5.14 20.37
CA GLY A 133 -8.92 -6.43 19.77
C GLY A 133 -9.29 -7.50 20.80
N LEU A 134 -8.69 -7.48 22.00
CA LEU A 134 -9.09 -8.37 23.09
C LEU A 134 -10.52 -8.05 23.57
N VAL A 135 -10.86 -6.78 23.74
CA VAL A 135 -12.23 -6.35 24.10
C VAL A 135 -13.23 -6.78 23.02
N ILE A 136 -12.93 -6.54 21.74
CA ILE A 136 -13.80 -6.98 20.63
C ILE A 136 -13.98 -8.51 20.66
N PHE A 137 -12.90 -9.26 20.86
CA PHE A 137 -12.96 -10.72 20.96
C PHE A 137 -13.83 -11.17 22.14
N LEU A 138 -13.68 -10.57 23.32
CA LEU A 138 -14.49 -10.88 24.50
C LEU A 138 -15.97 -10.58 24.29
N VAL A 139 -16.29 -9.45 23.65
CA VAL A 139 -17.68 -9.10 23.29
C VAL A 139 -18.25 -10.14 22.32
N ILE A 140 -17.51 -10.55 21.30
CA ILE A 140 -17.96 -11.60 20.38
C ILE A 140 -18.15 -12.92 21.13
N ALA A 141 -17.20 -13.30 21.98
CA ALA A 141 -17.24 -14.54 22.75
C ALA A 141 -18.43 -14.58 23.72
N SER A 142 -18.78 -13.46 24.38
CA SER A 142 -19.93 -13.37 25.28
C SER A 142 -21.26 -13.52 24.53
N ASN A 143 -21.41 -12.84 23.38
CA ASN A 143 -22.60 -12.95 22.54
C ASN A 143 -22.80 -14.37 21.99
N VAL A 144 -21.69 -15.05 21.63
CA VAL A 144 -21.73 -16.45 21.24
C VAL A 144 -22.14 -17.32 22.43
N SER A 145 -21.57 -17.13 23.62
CA SER A 145 -21.91 -17.93 24.80
C SER A 145 -23.39 -17.88 25.18
N GLU A 146 -24.06 -16.73 25.02
CA GLU A 146 -25.49 -16.57 25.32
C GLU A 146 -26.39 -17.30 24.32
N SER A 147 -25.92 -17.50 23.08
CA SER A 147 -26.70 -18.11 21.99
C SER A 147 -26.58 -19.64 21.93
N VAL A 148 -25.90 -20.27 22.90
CA VAL A 148 -25.25 -21.56 22.69
C VAL A 148 -25.60 -22.54 23.81
N SER A 149 -26.71 -23.25 23.62
CA SER A 149 -26.95 -24.54 24.30
C SER A 149 -26.32 -25.72 23.55
N VAL A 150 -25.72 -25.49 22.35
CA VAL A 150 -25.40 -26.56 21.38
C VAL A 150 -23.93 -26.64 20.95
N ILE A 151 -23.07 -25.65 21.26
CA ILE A 151 -21.65 -25.68 20.87
C ILE A 151 -20.82 -26.26 22.03
N PRO A 152 -20.06 -27.34 21.80
CA PRO A 152 -19.26 -27.96 22.85
C PRO A 152 -18.06 -27.07 23.25
N LEU A 153 -17.72 -27.08 24.54
CA LEU A 153 -16.68 -26.24 25.14
C LEU A 153 -15.33 -26.29 24.42
N TRP A 154 -14.93 -27.45 23.91
CA TRP A 154 -13.66 -27.61 23.20
C TRP A 154 -13.57 -26.78 21.91
N VAL A 155 -14.70 -26.49 21.24
CA VAL A 155 -14.73 -25.61 20.06
C VAL A 155 -14.45 -24.17 20.46
N ILE A 156 -15.04 -23.70 21.56
CA ILE A 156 -14.82 -22.35 22.09
C ILE A 156 -13.34 -22.18 22.46
N ILE A 157 -12.75 -23.18 23.13
CA ILE A 157 -11.33 -23.20 23.47
C ILE A 157 -10.46 -23.17 22.20
N LEU A 158 -10.78 -23.98 21.19
CA LEU A 158 -10.03 -24.03 19.93
C LEU A 158 -10.06 -22.68 19.20
N VAL A 159 -11.23 -22.03 19.12
CA VAL A 159 -11.38 -20.71 18.51
C VAL A 159 -10.59 -19.65 19.28
N GLY A 160 -10.65 -19.67 20.62
CA GLY A 160 -9.86 -18.76 21.46
C GLY A 160 -8.36 -18.96 21.29
N LEU A 161 -7.90 -20.21 21.22
CA LEU A 161 -6.50 -20.54 20.95
C LEU A 161 -6.07 -20.05 19.57
N LEU A 162 -6.86 -20.31 18.53
CA LEU A 162 -6.58 -19.86 17.17
C LEU A 162 -6.51 -18.33 17.10
N PHE A 163 -7.41 -17.63 17.78
CA PHE A 163 -7.37 -16.18 17.90
C PHE A 163 -6.05 -15.72 18.50
N LEU A 164 -5.61 -16.27 19.63
CA LEU A 164 -4.34 -15.89 20.27
C LEU A 164 -3.12 -16.18 19.37
N VAL A 165 -3.09 -17.36 18.73
CA VAL A 165 -2.00 -17.78 17.83
C VAL A 165 -1.86 -16.86 16.63
N ILE A 166 -2.94 -16.27 16.12
CA ILE A 166 -2.89 -15.32 14.99
C ILE A 166 -2.66 -13.88 15.48
N TYR A 167 -3.35 -13.49 16.54
CA TYR A 167 -3.42 -12.11 17.00
C TYR A 167 -2.14 -11.64 17.69
N ILE A 168 -1.48 -12.50 18.47
CA ILE A 168 -0.23 -12.16 19.15
C ILE A 168 0.89 -11.90 18.11
N PRO A 169 1.19 -12.80 17.16
CA PRO A 169 2.17 -12.50 16.10
C PRO A 169 1.81 -11.26 15.30
N TYR A 170 0.54 -11.05 14.96
CA TYR A 170 0.11 -9.85 14.25
C TYR A 170 0.44 -8.56 15.03
N THR A 171 0.20 -8.58 16.34
CA THR A 171 0.53 -7.45 17.24
C THR A 171 2.04 -7.22 17.32
N ILE A 172 2.85 -8.28 17.37
CA ILE A 172 4.32 -8.19 17.33
C ILE A 172 4.79 -7.60 16.01
N LEU A 173 4.24 -8.05 14.88
CA LEU A 173 4.57 -7.52 13.55
C LEU A 173 4.22 -6.03 13.45
N ARG A 174 3.10 -5.60 14.01
CA ARG A 174 2.72 -4.18 14.11
C ARG A 174 3.71 -3.37 14.95
N PHE A 175 4.15 -3.91 16.09
CA PHE A 175 5.16 -3.26 16.91
C PHE A 175 6.47 -3.03 16.14
N LEU A 176 6.94 -4.07 15.44
CA LEU A 176 8.15 -3.99 14.61
C LEU A 176 7.97 -2.99 13.46
N ASP A 177 6.80 -3.00 12.80
CA ASP A 177 6.47 -2.05 11.74
C ASP A 177 6.58 -0.59 12.19
N LEU A 178 6.01 -0.27 13.34
CA LEU A 178 6.05 1.08 13.92
C LEU A 178 7.46 1.45 14.36
N LYS A 179 8.19 0.52 15.00
CA LYS A 179 9.53 0.80 15.55
C LYS A 179 10.58 1.04 14.47
N LEU A 180 10.44 0.42 13.30
CA LEU A 180 11.43 0.46 12.22
C LEU A 180 11.25 1.64 11.26
N ARG A 181 10.29 2.53 11.50
CA ARG A 181 10.07 3.69 10.64
C ARG A 181 11.20 4.69 10.79
N VAL A 182 11.59 5.30 9.67
CA VAL A 182 12.63 6.33 9.63
C VAL A 182 12.12 7.49 8.82
N TYR A 183 12.17 8.69 9.40
CA TYR A 183 11.79 9.94 8.74
C TYR A 183 13.04 10.80 8.61
N ARG A 184 13.31 11.31 7.41
CA ARG A 184 14.46 12.18 7.13
C ARG A 184 13.96 13.45 6.44
N VAL A 185 14.28 14.59 7.06
CA VAL A 185 14.03 15.91 6.51
C VAL A 185 15.35 16.44 5.95
N TYR A 186 15.39 16.62 4.63
CA TYR A 186 16.46 17.30 3.91
C TYR A 186 16.09 18.77 3.69
N ASP A 187 17.04 19.55 3.19
CA ASP A 187 16.82 20.93 2.79
C ASP A 187 15.89 21.10 1.58
N ASP A 188 15.72 20.04 0.78
CA ASP A 188 14.92 20.07 -0.44
C ASP A 188 13.89 18.93 -0.59
N ALA A 189 13.93 17.92 0.27
CA ALA A 189 12.93 16.85 0.28
C ALA A 189 12.69 16.29 1.68
N ILE A 190 11.52 15.70 1.89
CA ILE A 190 11.27 14.79 3.00
C ILE A 190 11.24 13.37 2.45
N THR A 191 11.96 12.46 3.08
CA THR A 191 11.89 11.04 2.76
C THR A 191 11.48 10.25 3.99
N TYR A 192 10.75 9.17 3.77
CA TYR A 192 10.42 8.28 4.86
C TYR A 192 10.38 6.83 4.40
N SER A 193 10.74 5.93 5.31
CA SER A 193 10.66 4.50 5.11
C SER A 193 9.82 3.86 6.20
N GLU A 194 8.85 3.05 5.81
CA GLU A 194 7.94 2.32 6.70
C GLU A 194 7.88 0.85 6.29
N GLY A 195 7.29 -0.01 7.13
CA GLY A 195 7.12 -1.41 6.77
C GLY A 195 8.13 -2.35 7.43
N PHE A 196 7.63 -3.43 8.02
CA PHE A 196 8.46 -4.59 8.39
C PHE A 196 8.55 -5.63 7.27
N LEU A 197 7.42 -6.29 6.95
CA LEU A 197 7.35 -7.27 5.87
C LEU A 197 7.27 -6.59 4.50
N THR A 198 6.32 -5.67 4.35
CA THR A 198 6.14 -4.87 3.14
C THR A 198 6.80 -3.52 3.35
N LYS A 199 7.95 -3.29 2.71
CA LYS A 199 8.70 -2.03 2.88
C LYS A 199 8.14 -0.96 1.95
N ASN A 200 7.91 0.23 2.48
CA ASN A 200 7.52 1.42 1.74
C ASN A 200 8.64 2.45 1.82
N PHE A 201 9.02 3.02 0.68
CA PHE A 201 9.94 4.15 0.58
C PHE A 201 9.22 5.29 -0.11
N SER A 202 9.33 6.48 0.45
CA SER A 202 8.66 7.65 -0.11
C SER A 202 9.58 8.85 -0.13
N PHE A 203 9.37 9.74 -1.10
CA PHE A 203 9.88 11.10 -1.05
C PHE A 203 8.79 12.12 -1.40
N ILE A 204 8.90 13.28 -0.76
CA ILE A 204 8.05 14.45 -0.93
C ILE A 204 8.99 15.64 -1.17
N PRO A 205 8.98 16.28 -2.34
CA PRO A 205 9.70 17.54 -2.54
C PRO A 205 9.13 18.65 -1.63
N ILE A 206 10.00 19.47 -1.04
CA ILE A 206 9.59 20.58 -0.17
C ILE A 206 8.69 21.57 -0.91
N GLU A 207 8.84 21.69 -2.24
CA GLU A 207 8.03 22.59 -3.06
C GLU A 207 6.53 22.32 -2.97
N ASN A 208 6.14 21.09 -2.65
CA ASN A 208 4.74 20.66 -2.57
C ASN A 208 4.18 20.62 -1.15
N LEU A 209 5.00 20.86 -0.12
CA LEU A 209 4.48 20.98 1.24
C LEU A 209 3.67 22.28 1.35
N ALA A 210 2.47 22.17 1.92
CA ALA A 210 1.57 23.30 2.14
C ALA A 210 1.75 23.85 3.56
N ASP A 211 1.60 22.98 4.54
CA ASP A 211 1.67 23.25 5.97
C ASP A 211 2.14 22.01 6.74
N SER A 212 2.48 22.23 8.01
CA SER A 212 2.68 21.19 8.98
C SER A 212 1.91 21.52 10.26
N ALA A 213 1.47 20.48 10.97
CA ALA A 213 0.71 20.62 12.20
C ALA A 213 1.06 19.52 13.20
N ILE A 214 1.11 19.86 14.48
CA ILE A 214 1.23 18.88 15.56
C ILE A 214 -0.15 18.46 16.10
N ASN A 215 -0.34 17.15 16.22
CA ASN A 215 -1.44 16.56 16.96
C ASN A 215 -0.92 15.76 18.16
N GLN A 216 -1.50 15.99 19.34
CA GLN A 216 -1.11 15.34 20.58
C GLN A 216 -2.32 15.16 21.50
N ASN A 217 -2.60 13.91 21.91
CA ASN A 217 -3.60 13.60 22.93
C ASN A 217 -3.03 13.73 24.35
N ILE A 218 -3.88 13.66 25.37
CA ILE A 218 -3.50 13.85 26.78
C ILE A 218 -2.37 12.89 27.21
N ILE A 219 -2.47 11.60 26.87
CA ILE A 219 -1.48 10.60 27.26
C ILE A 219 -0.16 10.82 26.54
N ALA A 220 -0.21 11.15 25.24
CA ALA A 220 0.97 11.50 24.46
C ALA A 220 1.66 12.76 24.99
N ARG A 221 0.90 13.73 25.53
CA ARG A 221 1.44 14.92 26.20
C ARG A 221 2.25 14.57 27.44
N ILE A 222 1.71 13.71 28.30
CA ILE A 222 2.42 13.23 29.50
C ILE A 222 3.73 12.52 29.11
N LEU A 223 3.70 11.74 28.04
CA LEU A 223 4.86 10.96 27.58
C LEU A 223 5.82 11.75 26.68
N GLY A 224 5.54 13.01 26.36
CA GLY A 224 6.32 13.83 25.43
C GLY A 224 6.43 13.17 24.05
N ILE A 225 5.30 12.78 23.48
CA ILE A 225 5.15 12.13 22.17
C ILE A 225 4.27 13.01 21.29
N TYR A 226 4.64 13.18 20.02
CA TYR A 226 3.94 14.06 19.09
C TYR A 226 3.62 13.33 17.79
N ASN A 227 2.49 13.65 17.17
CA ASN A 227 2.23 13.27 15.78
C ASN A 227 2.40 14.52 14.91
N VAL A 228 3.29 14.49 13.94
CA VAL A 228 3.49 15.59 12.98
C VAL A 228 2.73 15.24 11.70
N VAL A 229 1.75 16.07 11.37
CA VAL A 229 0.90 15.95 10.19
C VAL A 229 1.43 16.90 9.13
N LEU A 230 1.65 16.39 7.92
CA LEU A 230 2.07 17.17 6.78
C LEU A 230 0.98 17.18 5.72
N SER A 231 0.60 18.35 5.22
CA SER A 231 -0.30 18.44 4.08
C SER A 231 0.48 18.89 2.85
N CYS A 232 0.15 18.27 1.71
CA CYS A 232 0.69 18.65 0.42
C CYS A 232 -0.31 19.51 -0.33
N GLN A 233 0.19 20.49 -1.10
CA GLN A 233 -0.65 21.37 -1.91
C GLN A 233 -1.54 20.56 -2.84
N GLY A 234 -2.85 20.78 -2.79
CA GLY A 234 -3.82 20.12 -3.66
C GLY A 234 -3.91 18.59 -3.53
N ALA A 235 -3.25 17.98 -2.53
CA ALA A 235 -3.41 16.56 -2.21
C ALA A 235 -4.57 16.39 -1.23
N GLY A 236 -5.48 15.46 -1.52
CA GLY A 236 -6.60 15.12 -0.63
C GLY A 236 -6.21 14.21 0.55
N ARG A 237 -4.90 14.05 0.83
CA ARG A 237 -4.38 13.16 1.88
C ARG A 237 -3.27 13.85 2.67
N GLU A 238 -3.34 13.68 3.99
CA GLU A 238 -2.32 14.10 4.94
C GLU A 238 -1.34 12.96 5.23
N ILE A 239 -0.08 13.32 5.46
CA ILE A 239 1.00 12.38 5.78
C ILE A 239 1.29 12.50 7.27
N ASN A 240 1.16 11.41 8.00
CA ASN A 240 1.21 11.39 9.46
C ASN A 240 2.50 10.74 9.98
N PHE A 241 3.41 11.54 10.53
CA PHE A 241 4.61 11.06 11.22
C PHE A 241 4.26 10.81 12.68
N ARG A 242 4.06 9.54 13.01
CA ARG A 242 3.52 9.11 14.31
C ARG A 242 4.59 8.87 15.35
N ASN A 243 4.26 9.20 16.59
CA ASN A 243 5.05 8.90 17.77
C ASN A 243 6.43 9.58 17.81
N MET A 244 6.57 10.81 17.33
CA MET A 244 7.82 11.55 17.31
C MET A 244 8.23 12.01 18.71
N GLY A 245 9.50 11.82 19.07
CA GLY A 245 10.06 12.33 20.32
C GLY A 245 10.31 13.84 20.28
N ASN A 246 10.84 14.35 19.16
CA ASN A 246 11.15 15.76 18.97
C ASN A 246 10.18 16.44 18.00
N GLY A 247 8.88 16.17 18.13
CA GLY A 247 7.86 16.64 17.17
C GLY A 247 7.84 18.15 16.98
N ILE A 248 7.98 18.93 18.07
CA ILE A 248 8.03 20.41 18.02
C ILE A 248 9.17 20.89 17.13
N LYS A 249 10.40 20.39 17.38
CA LYS A 249 11.57 20.75 16.57
C LYS A 249 11.42 20.29 15.12
N LEU A 250 10.77 19.15 14.89
CA LEU A 250 10.51 18.61 13.56
C LEU A 250 9.55 19.51 12.78
N GLU A 251 8.42 19.89 13.36
CA GLU A 251 7.45 20.85 12.80
C GLU A 251 8.13 22.19 12.51
N GLU A 252 8.84 22.78 13.48
CA GLU A 252 9.55 24.05 13.28
C GLU A 252 10.55 24.01 12.11
N ASN A 253 11.29 22.90 11.96
CA ASN A 253 12.23 22.75 10.86
C ASN A 253 11.51 22.64 9.51
N ILE A 254 10.37 21.96 9.46
CA ILE A 254 9.56 21.84 8.26
C ILE A 254 8.94 23.20 7.91
N ASP A 255 8.38 23.92 8.88
CA ASP A 255 7.81 25.26 8.68
C ASP A 255 8.86 26.26 8.18
N LYS A 256 10.09 26.21 8.72
CA LYS A 256 11.22 27.00 8.22
C LYS A 256 11.52 26.71 6.75
N LEU A 257 11.44 25.45 6.33
CA LEU A 257 11.63 25.07 4.92
C LEU A 257 10.51 25.58 4.03
N ILE A 258 9.25 25.45 4.47
CA ILE A 258 8.08 25.97 3.76
C ILE A 258 8.17 27.49 3.61
N ALA A 259 8.52 28.21 4.68
CA ALA A 259 8.67 29.68 4.69
C ALA A 259 9.83 30.16 3.80
N LYS A 260 10.99 29.48 3.86
CA LYS A 260 12.14 29.76 2.99
C LYS A 260 11.78 29.59 1.52
N LYS A 261 10.92 28.62 1.18
CA LYS A 261 10.44 28.43 -0.20
C LYS A 261 9.47 29.53 -0.63
N LYS A 262 8.52 29.95 0.22
CA LYS A 262 7.58 31.05 -0.09
C LYS A 262 8.33 32.33 -0.44
N THR A 263 9.30 32.72 0.38
CA THR A 263 10.14 33.92 0.16
C THR A 263 11.00 33.85 -1.11
N VAL A 264 11.58 32.69 -1.46
CA VAL A 264 12.32 32.51 -2.72
C VAL A 264 11.39 32.57 -3.94
N THR A 265 10.17 32.07 -3.81
CA THR A 265 9.17 32.08 -4.89
C THR A 265 8.69 33.51 -5.15
N GLU A 266 8.37 34.27 -4.10
CA GLU A 266 7.95 35.68 -4.21
C GLU A 266 9.01 36.58 -4.84
N LYS A 267 10.29 36.42 -4.47
CA LYS A 267 11.40 37.15 -5.09
C LYS A 267 11.55 36.85 -6.58
N LYS A 268 11.38 35.58 -6.98
CA LYS A 268 11.43 35.17 -8.41
C LYS A 268 10.23 35.65 -9.21
N VAL A 269 9.05 35.78 -8.60
CA VAL A 269 7.83 36.30 -9.27
C VAL A 269 7.92 37.83 -9.45
N GLY A 270 8.60 38.55 -8.56
CA GLY A 270 8.91 39.97 -8.71
C GLY A 270 9.82 40.29 -9.91
N GLU A 271 10.78 39.40 -10.24
CA GLU A 271 11.72 39.59 -11.35
C GLU A 271 11.21 39.01 -12.70
N LYS A 272 10.26 38.07 -12.69
CA LYS A 272 9.79 37.35 -13.90
C LYS A 272 8.59 37.95 -14.63
N LYS A 273 8.21 39.21 -14.38
CA LYS A 273 7.15 39.88 -15.19
C LYS A 273 7.58 40.23 -16.63
N VAL A 274 8.81 39.90 -17.04
CA VAL A 274 9.26 39.99 -18.44
C VAL A 274 9.79 38.62 -18.87
N ASN A 275 9.26 38.09 -19.98
CA ASN A 275 9.55 36.79 -20.60
C ASN A 275 8.92 35.52 -19.99
N GLU A 276 7.61 35.35 -20.19
CA GLU A 276 7.04 34.02 -20.41
C GLU A 276 7.28 33.60 -21.88
N LYS A 277 8.44 33.01 -22.16
CA LYS A 277 8.57 32.11 -23.32
C LYS A 277 7.97 30.77 -22.92
N LYS A 278 6.83 30.41 -23.52
CA LYS A 278 6.32 29.04 -23.56
C LYS A 278 7.40 28.16 -24.20
N VAL A 279 8.17 27.46 -23.37
CA VAL A 279 9.15 26.50 -23.86
C VAL A 279 8.36 25.28 -24.35
N HIS A 280 8.16 25.19 -25.67
CA HIS A 280 7.88 23.91 -26.31
C HIS A 280 9.15 23.07 -26.24
N VAL A 281 9.11 22.06 -25.38
CA VAL A 281 10.21 21.14 -25.18
C VAL A 281 9.93 19.90 -26.03
N GLY A 282 10.86 19.58 -26.93
CA GLY A 282 10.80 18.43 -27.84
C GLY A 282 10.60 17.08 -27.14
N SER A 283 10.01 16.16 -27.90
CA SER A 283 9.34 14.90 -27.52
C SER A 283 10.22 13.76 -27.02
N ASP A 284 11.53 13.93 -26.91
CA ASP A 284 12.43 12.77 -27.00
C ASP A 284 12.84 12.18 -25.64
N TYR A 285 11.83 11.89 -24.82
CA TYR A 285 11.94 10.87 -23.79
C TYR A 285 10.59 10.16 -23.65
N THR A 286 10.49 8.94 -24.19
CA THR A 286 9.29 8.11 -24.09
C THR A 286 9.68 6.76 -23.51
N ALA A 287 9.72 6.65 -22.18
CA ALA A 287 9.80 5.34 -21.57
C ALA A 287 8.39 4.73 -21.57
N GLN A 288 8.23 3.63 -22.30
CA GLN A 288 6.95 2.93 -22.37
C GLN A 288 7.01 1.68 -21.50
N PHE A 289 6.00 1.49 -20.67
CA PHE A 289 5.84 0.29 -19.88
C PHE A 289 4.59 -0.45 -20.31
N LYS A 290 4.72 -1.76 -20.50
CA LYS A 290 3.63 -2.67 -20.84
C LYS A 290 3.71 -3.92 -19.98
N MET A 291 2.62 -4.67 -19.93
CA MET A 291 2.60 -5.94 -19.23
C MET A 291 3.48 -6.99 -19.93
N ASP A 292 4.22 -7.76 -19.13
CA ASP A 292 5.01 -8.90 -19.58
C ASP A 292 4.15 -10.17 -19.57
N ALA A 293 3.68 -10.58 -20.75
CA ALA A 293 2.77 -11.71 -20.88
C ALA A 293 3.33 -13.00 -20.26
N LYS A 294 4.61 -13.28 -20.45
CA LYS A 294 5.23 -14.53 -19.96
C LYS A 294 5.25 -14.55 -18.44
N LYS A 295 5.68 -13.45 -17.83
CA LYS A 295 5.79 -13.34 -16.37
C LYS A 295 4.43 -13.23 -15.68
N THR A 296 3.44 -12.62 -16.32
CA THR A 296 2.07 -12.55 -15.79
C THR A 296 1.34 -13.89 -15.87
N LEU A 297 1.51 -14.67 -16.95
CA LEU A 297 0.81 -15.94 -17.13
C LEU A 297 1.35 -17.05 -16.21
N LEU A 298 2.64 -17.03 -15.87
CA LEU A 298 3.27 -18.10 -15.11
C LEU A 298 2.66 -18.30 -13.69
N PRO A 299 2.48 -17.25 -12.85
CA PRO A 299 1.74 -17.38 -11.59
C PRO A 299 0.31 -17.87 -11.80
N VAL A 300 -0.40 -17.34 -12.80
CA VAL A 300 -1.78 -17.74 -13.11
C VAL A 300 -1.86 -19.24 -13.40
N THR A 301 -0.93 -19.78 -14.18
CA THR A 301 -0.88 -21.22 -14.49
C THR A 301 -0.51 -22.07 -13.29
N LEU A 302 0.56 -21.71 -12.55
CA LEU A 302 1.01 -22.48 -11.37
C LEU A 302 -0.05 -22.54 -10.27
N PHE A 303 -0.65 -21.39 -9.95
CA PHE A 303 -1.70 -21.35 -8.95
C PHE A 303 -3.03 -21.92 -9.46
N GLY A 304 -3.33 -21.83 -10.76
CA GLY A 304 -4.46 -22.51 -11.38
C GLY A 304 -4.35 -24.03 -11.25
N VAL A 305 -3.16 -24.59 -11.47
CA VAL A 305 -2.86 -26.00 -11.26
C VAL A 305 -2.98 -26.37 -9.77
N LEU A 306 -2.42 -25.57 -8.87
CA LEU A 306 -2.56 -25.80 -7.42
C LEU A 306 -4.03 -25.80 -6.98
N LEU A 307 -4.83 -24.87 -7.48
CA LEU A 307 -6.24 -24.74 -7.18
C LEU A 307 -7.04 -25.94 -7.71
N PHE A 308 -6.73 -26.41 -8.91
CA PHE A 308 -7.28 -27.66 -9.45
C PHE A 308 -6.96 -28.84 -8.53
N PHE A 309 -5.70 -29.00 -8.10
CA PHE A 309 -5.30 -30.06 -7.18
C PHE A 309 -5.98 -29.95 -5.81
N LEU A 310 -6.14 -28.74 -5.28
CA LEU A 310 -6.81 -28.52 -3.99
C LEU A 310 -8.31 -28.84 -4.05
N ILE A 311 -8.99 -28.47 -5.15
CA ILE A 311 -10.39 -28.83 -5.37
C ILE A 311 -10.52 -30.34 -5.53
N PHE A 312 -9.66 -30.94 -6.35
CA PHE A 312 -9.67 -32.39 -6.59
C PHE A 312 -9.38 -33.16 -5.30
N PHE A 313 -8.40 -32.72 -4.52
CA PHE A 313 -8.10 -33.26 -3.19
C PHE A 313 -9.27 -33.10 -2.24
N GLY A 314 -9.92 -31.92 -2.21
CA GLY A 314 -11.13 -31.69 -1.41
C GLY A 314 -12.27 -32.64 -1.78
N ILE A 315 -12.47 -32.94 -3.06
CA ILE A 315 -13.46 -33.92 -3.54
C ILE A 315 -13.09 -35.33 -3.10
N ILE A 316 -11.82 -35.74 -3.25
CA ILE A 316 -11.34 -37.05 -2.79
C ILE A 316 -11.55 -37.20 -1.28
N VAL A 317 -11.11 -36.22 -0.49
CA VAL A 317 -11.27 -36.21 0.96
C VAL A 317 -12.76 -36.25 1.33
N ALA A 318 -13.60 -35.42 0.72
CA ALA A 318 -15.05 -35.43 0.96
C ALA A 318 -15.69 -36.78 0.60
N SER A 319 -15.26 -37.41 -0.50
CA SER A 319 -15.76 -38.74 -0.89
C SER A 319 -15.32 -39.81 0.10
N ALA A 320 -14.04 -39.86 0.48
CA ALA A 320 -13.50 -40.82 1.43
C ALA A 320 -14.14 -40.69 2.82
N PHE A 321 -14.35 -39.45 3.28
CA PHE A 321 -15.05 -39.19 4.54
C PHE A 321 -16.57 -39.41 4.44
N GLY A 322 -17.19 -39.20 3.28
CA GLY A 322 -18.60 -39.54 3.02
C GLY A 322 -18.88 -41.04 3.16
N TYR A 323 -17.90 -41.89 2.88
CA TYR A 323 -17.98 -43.33 3.14
C TYR A 323 -17.69 -43.71 4.60
N LEU A 324 -16.86 -42.92 5.33
CA LEU A 324 -16.45 -43.23 6.71
C LEU A 324 -17.40 -42.67 7.79
N LEU A 325 -18.04 -41.52 7.57
CA LEU A 325 -18.81 -40.78 8.59
C LEU A 325 -20.29 -41.13 8.82
N PRO A 326 -21.01 -41.92 7.99
CA PRO A 326 -22.36 -42.34 8.36
C PRO A 326 -22.40 -43.05 9.73
N ALA A 327 -21.28 -43.65 10.16
CA ALA A 327 -21.14 -44.31 11.45
C ALA A 327 -21.03 -43.36 12.68
N LEU A 328 -20.82 -42.06 12.50
CA LEU A 328 -20.57 -41.10 13.60
C LEU A 328 -21.60 -39.97 13.71
N GLY A 329 -22.67 -39.98 12.89
CA GLY A 329 -23.93 -39.24 13.08
C GLY A 329 -23.91 -37.70 13.03
N ILE A 330 -22.79 -37.03 13.30
CA ILE A 330 -22.76 -35.56 13.55
C ILE A 330 -21.57 -34.86 12.85
N GLY A 331 -20.50 -35.58 12.48
CA GLY A 331 -19.27 -34.94 11.99
C GLY A 331 -19.32 -34.41 10.53
N PHE A 332 -20.19 -34.93 9.67
CA PHE A 332 -20.17 -34.61 8.24
C PHE A 332 -20.75 -33.22 7.96
N SER A 333 -21.85 -32.87 8.64
CA SER A 333 -22.48 -31.55 8.52
C SER A 333 -21.56 -30.46 9.06
N VAL A 334 -20.91 -30.64 10.22
CA VAL A 334 -20.01 -29.64 10.79
C VAL A 334 -18.79 -29.41 9.90
N PHE A 335 -18.15 -30.46 9.39
CA PHE A 335 -17.02 -30.32 8.45
C PHE A 335 -17.45 -29.62 7.16
N PHE A 336 -18.57 -30.04 6.56
CA PHE A 336 -19.04 -29.48 5.29
C PHE A 336 -19.50 -28.01 5.43
N PHE A 337 -20.19 -27.65 6.51
CA PHE A 337 -20.68 -26.28 6.71
C PHE A 337 -19.62 -25.30 7.25
N THR A 338 -18.52 -25.78 7.86
CA THR A 338 -17.47 -24.89 8.39
C THR A 338 -16.22 -24.81 7.51
N LEU A 339 -15.71 -25.94 7.02
CA LEU A 339 -14.47 -25.96 6.24
C LEU A 339 -14.71 -25.64 4.75
N PHE A 340 -15.87 -25.95 4.19
CA PHE A 340 -16.16 -25.64 2.78
C PHE A 340 -16.24 -24.13 2.50
N PRO A 341 -16.90 -23.29 3.33
CA PRO A 341 -16.86 -21.84 3.15
C PRO A 341 -15.46 -21.26 3.35
N LEU A 342 -14.70 -21.75 4.34
CA LEU A 342 -13.31 -21.34 4.56
C LEU A 342 -12.41 -21.70 3.37
N PHE A 343 -12.61 -22.88 2.79
CA PHE A 343 -11.95 -23.31 1.56
C PHE A 343 -12.35 -22.43 0.38
N GLY A 344 -13.63 -22.12 0.21
CA GLY A 344 -14.12 -21.19 -0.81
C GLY A 344 -13.52 -19.79 -0.68
N ILE A 345 -13.41 -19.26 0.55
CA ILE A 345 -12.74 -18.00 0.86
C ILE A 345 -11.25 -18.08 0.54
N PHE A 346 -10.56 -19.17 0.92
CA PHE A 346 -9.16 -19.39 0.62
C PHE A 346 -8.90 -19.41 -0.91
N VAL A 347 -9.70 -20.18 -1.65
CA VAL A 347 -9.69 -20.24 -3.13
C VAL A 347 -9.93 -18.85 -3.72
N ALA A 348 -10.91 -18.10 -3.21
CA ALA A 348 -11.21 -16.74 -3.68
C ALA A 348 -10.06 -15.76 -3.40
N LEU A 349 -9.41 -15.84 -2.24
CA LEU A 349 -8.22 -15.06 -1.89
C LEU A 349 -7.04 -15.41 -2.79
N LEU A 350 -6.86 -16.70 -3.08
CA LEU A 350 -5.79 -17.21 -3.93
C LEU A 350 -6.00 -16.73 -5.38
N VAL A 351 -7.22 -16.81 -5.92
CA VAL A 351 -7.58 -16.23 -7.23
C VAL A 351 -7.39 -14.72 -7.25
N ARG A 352 -7.78 -14.01 -6.19
CA ARG A 352 -7.57 -12.56 -6.08
C ARG A 352 -6.09 -12.20 -6.08
N LEU A 353 -5.25 -13.01 -5.43
CA LEU A 353 -3.80 -12.82 -5.37
C LEU A 353 -3.16 -13.06 -6.74
N ILE A 354 -3.57 -14.12 -7.45
CA ILE A 354 -3.18 -14.38 -8.84
C ILE A 354 -3.51 -13.18 -9.74
N ALA A 355 -4.75 -12.71 -9.67
CA ALA A 355 -5.24 -11.64 -10.52
C ALA A 355 -4.70 -10.23 -10.17
N MET A 356 -3.86 -10.11 -9.15
CA MET A 356 -3.14 -8.86 -8.88
C MET A 356 -1.75 -8.83 -9.52
N THR A 357 -1.24 -9.95 -10.05
CA THR A 357 0.13 -10.07 -10.54
C THR A 357 0.29 -9.70 -12.02
N PHE A 358 -0.03 -8.45 -12.35
CA PHE A 358 0.29 -7.90 -13.67
C PHE A 358 1.72 -7.37 -13.69
N ILE A 359 2.68 -8.21 -14.05
CA ILE A 359 4.08 -7.80 -14.07
C ILE A 359 4.32 -6.83 -15.22
N ILE A 360 4.71 -5.60 -14.88
CA ILE A 360 4.99 -4.53 -15.84
C ILE A 360 6.49 -4.48 -16.14
N LYS A 361 6.87 -4.33 -17.41
CA LYS A 361 8.26 -4.16 -17.84
C LYS A 361 8.39 -2.92 -18.73
N LYS A 362 9.56 -2.28 -18.66
CA LYS A 362 9.98 -1.28 -19.64
C LYS A 362 10.18 -1.97 -20.99
N ASN A 363 9.53 -1.45 -22.03
CA ASN A 363 9.61 -1.94 -23.40
C ASN A 363 10.81 -1.38 -24.14
#